data_AF-A0A0B5H0D5-F1
#
_entry.id   AF-A0A0B5H0D5-F1
#
_cell.length_a   1.000
_cell.length_b   1.000
_cell.length_c   1.000
_cell.angle_alpha   90.00
_cell.angle_beta   90.00
_cell.angle_gamma   90.00
#
_symmetry.space_group_name_H-M   'P 1'
#
loop_
_entity.id
_entity.type
_entity.pdbx_description
1 polymer ?
#
loop_
_entity_poly.entity_id
_entity_poly.type
_entity_poly.pdbx_seq_one_letter_code
_entity_poly.pdbx_strand_id
1 'polypeptide(L)'
;MDRLPPEYDATPGDDALETAIEKRLVDIDSGRYRTNVASVLRKFAAWSRDQHGITNPKHIDDDLCRQYARDLARADDRDDISPEQSPSLENK
;
A
#
# COMPACT_ATOMS: atom_id res chain seq x y z
N MET A 1 -31.02 -19.68 29.51
CA MET A 1 -30.13 -18.49 29.51
C MET A 1 -29.16 -18.68 28.37
N ASP A 2 -29.53 -18.15 27.20
CA ASP A 2 -28.69 -18.10 26.00
C ASP A 2 -27.46 -17.25 26.31
N ARG A 3 -26.29 -17.87 26.32
CA ARG A 3 -25.01 -17.18 26.42
C ARG A 3 -24.76 -16.57 25.03
N LEU A 4 -25.03 -15.27 24.89
CA LEU A 4 -24.60 -14.48 23.73
C LEU A 4 -23.11 -14.77 23.46
N PRO A 5 -22.70 -14.95 22.18
CA PRO A 5 -21.28 -15.08 21.86
C PRO A 5 -20.56 -13.81 22.31
N PRO A 6 -19.28 -13.90 22.74
CA PRO A 6 -18.53 -12.71 23.10
C PRO A 6 -18.57 -11.77 21.90
N GLU A 7 -19.12 -10.58 22.13
CA GLU A 7 -18.93 -9.44 21.27
C GLU A 7 -17.44 -9.40 20.97
N TYR A 8 -17.10 -9.43 19.68
CA TYR A 8 -15.74 -9.17 19.23
C TYR A 8 -15.32 -7.88 19.91
N ASP A 9 -14.40 -8.02 20.86
CA ASP A 9 -13.76 -6.94 21.58
C ASP A 9 -12.98 -6.14 20.52
N ALA A 10 -13.68 -5.23 19.86
CA ALA A 10 -13.12 -4.35 18.86
C ALA A 10 -12.30 -3.32 19.62
N THR A 11 -11.05 -3.67 19.88
CA THR A 11 -10.00 -2.72 20.27
C THR A 11 -10.08 -1.52 19.32
N PRO A 12 -10.31 -0.30 19.84
CA PRO A 12 -10.34 0.90 19.00
C PRO A 12 -8.90 1.19 18.53
N GLY A 13 -8.54 0.73 17.34
CA GLY A 13 -7.25 1.09 16.73
C GLY A 13 -6.51 0.00 15.95
N ASP A 14 -7.04 -1.22 15.84
CA ASP A 14 -6.46 -2.20 14.92
C ASP A 14 -6.80 -1.81 13.48
N ASP A 15 -5.75 -1.49 12.73
CA ASP A 15 -5.79 -1.01 11.36
C ASP A 15 -6.62 -1.96 10.47
N ALA A 16 -7.86 -1.58 10.18
CA ALA A 16 -8.78 -2.42 9.41
C ALA A 16 -8.22 -2.74 8.01
N LEU A 17 -7.31 -1.90 7.50
CA LEU A 17 -6.52 -2.20 6.31
C LEU A 17 -5.53 -3.34 6.55
N GLU A 18 -4.71 -3.31 7.61
CA GLU A 18 -3.78 -4.41 7.92
C GLU A 18 -4.54 -5.73 8.14
N THR A 19 -5.67 -5.71 8.86
CA THR A 19 -6.50 -6.92 9.01
C THR A 19 -7.00 -7.46 7.66
N ALA A 20 -7.40 -6.59 6.74
CA ALA A 20 -7.82 -7.00 5.41
C ALA A 20 -6.66 -7.55 4.57
N ILE A 21 -5.47 -6.98 4.73
CA ILE A 21 -4.24 -7.46 4.09
C ILE A 21 -3.91 -8.86 4.61
N GLU A 22 -3.88 -9.07 5.92
CA GLU A 22 -3.60 -10.38 6.52
C GLU A 22 -4.55 -11.46 6.01
N LYS A 23 -5.86 -11.17 5.99
CA LYS A 23 -6.88 -12.08 5.43
C LYS A 23 -6.58 -12.43 3.97
N ARG A 24 -6.23 -11.45 3.13
CA ARG A 24 -5.87 -11.69 1.73
C ARG A 24 -4.61 -12.57 1.58
N LEU A 25 -3.64 -12.44 2.49
CA LEU A 25 -2.38 -13.18 2.40
C LEU A 25 -2.52 -14.65 2.83
N VAL A 26 -3.54 -15.00 3.64
CA VAL A 26 -3.83 -16.39 4.03
C VAL A 26 -4.14 -17.25 2.81
N ASP A 27 -4.81 -16.69 1.80
CA ASP A 27 -5.19 -17.41 0.58
C ASP A 27 -4.05 -17.58 -0.43
N ILE A 28 -2.84 -17.08 -0.14
CA ILE A 28 -1.70 -17.11 -1.07
C ILE A 28 -0.68 -18.17 -0.65
N ASP A 29 -0.64 -19.25 -1.43
CA ASP A 29 0.22 -20.43 -1.19
C ASP A 29 1.71 -20.18 -1.52
N SER A 30 1.98 -19.39 -2.57
CA SER A 30 3.36 -19.11 -3.02
C SER A 30 4.04 -18.06 -2.15
N GLY A 31 5.03 -18.47 -1.34
CA GLY A 31 5.73 -17.61 -0.39
C GLY A 31 6.33 -16.34 -1.00
N ARG A 32 7.01 -16.44 -2.15
CA ARG A 32 7.58 -15.26 -2.84
C ARG A 32 6.49 -14.31 -3.32
N TYR A 33 5.43 -14.84 -3.91
CA TYR A 33 4.30 -14.04 -4.38
C TYR A 33 3.56 -13.39 -3.20
N ARG A 34 3.35 -14.13 -2.10
CA ARG A 34 2.79 -13.63 -0.85
C ARG A 34 3.58 -12.45 -0.28
N THR A 35 4.91 -12.55 -0.22
CA THR A 35 5.77 -11.45 0.26
C THR A 35 5.66 -10.21 -0.63
N ASN A 36 5.67 -10.39 -1.96
CA ASN A 36 5.52 -9.27 -2.89
C ASN A 36 4.15 -8.58 -2.73
N VAL A 37 3.06 -9.36 -2.68
CA VAL A 37 1.71 -8.85 -2.47
C VAL A 37 1.61 -8.11 -1.12
N ALA A 38 2.18 -8.68 -0.05
CA ALA A 38 2.20 -8.04 1.27
C ALA A 38 2.92 -6.68 1.22
N SER A 39 4.05 -6.60 0.53
CA SER A 39 4.82 -5.35 0.41
C SER A 39 4.00 -4.27 -0.31
N VAL A 40 3.38 -4.60 -1.45
CA VAL A 40 2.58 -3.65 -2.23
C VAL A 40 1.37 -3.18 -1.42
N LEU A 41 0.61 -4.10 -0.82
CA LEU A 41 -0.60 -3.75 -0.08
C LEU A 41 -0.30 -2.88 1.15
N ARG A 42 0.80 -3.12 1.86
CA ARG A 42 1.20 -2.29 3.00
C ARG A 42 1.65 -0.90 2.60
N LYS A 43 2.40 -0.78 1.49
CA LYS A 43 2.76 0.54 0.93
C LYS A 43 1.51 1.33 0.53
N PHE A 44 0.54 0.67 -0.08
CA PHE A 44 -0.75 1.27 -0.43
C PHE A 44 -1.55 1.70 0.82
N ALA A 45 -1.62 0.86 1.86
CA ALA A 45 -2.31 1.19 3.10
C ALA A 45 -1.67 2.39 3.83
N ALA A 46 -0.34 2.42 3.90
CA ALA A 46 0.39 3.57 4.44
C ALA A 46 0.12 4.84 3.64
N TRP A 47 0.25 4.79 2.31
CA TRP A 47 -0.04 5.94 1.45
C TRP A 47 -1.49 6.42 1.57
N SER A 48 -2.47 5.50 1.61
CA SER A 48 -3.90 5.85 1.74
C SER A 48 -4.21 6.51 3.09
N ARG A 49 -3.54 6.07 4.16
CA ARG A 49 -3.64 6.70 5.47
C ARG A 49 -3.03 8.09 5.47
N ASP A 50 -1.80 8.20 4.97
CA ASP A 50 -1.01 9.43 5.10
C ASP A 50 -1.54 10.55 4.20
N GLN A 51 -1.98 10.22 2.97
CA GLN A 51 -2.45 11.19 1.99
C GLN A 51 -3.96 11.45 2.06
N HIS A 52 -4.75 10.44 2.44
CA HIS A 52 -6.21 10.50 2.33
C HIS A 52 -6.94 10.22 3.65
N GLY A 53 -6.22 9.90 4.74
CA GLY A 53 -6.84 9.57 6.03
C GLY A 53 -7.65 8.27 6.03
N ILE A 54 -7.46 7.42 5.02
CA ILE A 54 -8.24 6.19 4.85
C ILE A 54 -7.61 5.08 5.69
N THR A 55 -8.39 4.55 6.63
CA THR A 55 -8.01 3.45 7.53
C THR A 55 -8.91 2.23 7.40
N ASN A 56 -9.93 2.28 6.55
CA ASN A 56 -10.91 1.22 6.36
C ASN A 56 -11.00 0.81 4.88
N PRO A 57 -10.92 -0.50 4.55
CA PRO A 57 -11.07 -0.98 3.19
C PRO A 57 -12.37 -0.56 2.50
N LYS A 58 -13.46 -0.35 3.26
CA LYS A 58 -14.75 0.09 2.71
C LYS A 58 -14.73 1.48 2.08
N HIS A 59 -13.69 2.27 2.37
CA HIS A 59 -13.50 3.59 1.80
C HIS A 59 -12.48 3.59 0.65
N ILE A 60 -11.99 2.41 0.23
CA ILE A 60 -11.18 2.29 -0.97
C ILE A 60 -12.13 2.23 -2.18
N ASP A 61 -11.89 3.09 -3.14
CA ASP A 61 -12.58 3.11 -4.43
C ASP A 61 -11.59 3.08 -5.61
N ASP A 62 -12.13 3.05 -6.83
CA ASP A 62 -11.35 3.03 -8.05
C ASP A 62 -10.53 4.30 -8.27
N ASP A 63 -11.01 5.46 -7.79
CA ASP A 63 -10.31 6.73 -7.94
C ASP A 63 -9.06 6.79 -7.06
N LEU A 64 -9.15 6.27 -5.82
CA LEU A 64 -8.01 6.11 -4.93
C LEU A 64 -6.97 5.16 -5.54
N CYS A 65 -7.41 4.04 -6.11
CA CYS A 65 -6.52 3.10 -6.81
C CYS A 65 -5.81 3.77 -8.01
N ARG A 66 -6.56 4.53 -8.82
CA ARG A 66 -6.02 5.29 -9.95
C ARG A 66 -5.00 6.34 -9.50
N GLN A 67 -5.27 7.04 -8.41
CA GLN A 67 -4.37 8.06 -7.88
C GLN A 67 -3.07 7.44 -7.37
N TYR A 68 -3.14 6.34 -6.64
CA TYR A 68 -1.94 5.61 -6.21
C TYR A 68 -1.08 5.14 -7.38
N ALA A 69 -1.70 4.58 -8.43
CA ALA A 69 -0.97 4.14 -9.63
C ALA A 69 -0.26 5.31 -10.34
N ARG A 70 -0.89 6.49 -10.40
CA ARG A 70 -0.27 7.70 -10.96
C ARG A 70 0.90 8.18 -10.13
N ASP A 71 0.79 8.16 -8.80
CA ASP A 71 1.88 8.57 -7.92
C ASP A 71 3.05 7.60 -7.98
N LEU A 72 2.78 6.29 -8.12
CA LEU A 72 3.82 5.29 -8.32
C LEU A 72 4.57 5.51 -9.64
N ALA A 73 3.85 5.74 -10.74
CA ALA A 73 4.46 6.05 -12.03
C ALA A 73 5.32 7.33 -11.99
N ARG A 74 4.84 8.37 -11.28
CA ARG A 74 5.60 9.61 -11.09
C ARG A 74 6.84 9.46 -10.21
N ALA A 75 6.83 8.52 -9.26
CA ALA A 75 8.00 8.24 -8.44
C ALA A 75 9.06 7.51 -9.27
N ASP A 76 8.65 6.53 -10.08
CA ASP A 76 9.53 5.79 -11.00
C ASP A 76 10.21 6.74 -12.02
N ASP A 77 9.44 7.66 -12.62
CA ASP A 77 9.98 8.68 -13.54
C ASP A 77 11.00 9.63 -12.87
N ARG A 78 10.93 9.84 -11.54
CA ARG A 78 11.88 10.71 -10.81
C ARG A 78 13.17 9.99 -10.45
N ASP A 79 13.11 8.68 -10.22
CA ASP A 79 14.31 7.86 -9.98
C ASP A 79 15.14 7.66 -11.26
N ASP A 80 14.55 7.83 -12.45
CA ASP A 80 15.25 7.79 -13.75
C ASP A 80 15.99 9.12 -14.08
N ILE A 81 15.55 10.26 -13.51
CA ILE A 81 16.24 11.55 -13.67
C ILE A 81 17.29 11.72 -12.55
N SER A 82 18.32 10.87 -12.57
CA SER A 82 19.60 11.22 -11.96
C SER A 82 20.39 12.02 -13.01
N PRO A 83 20.65 13.33 -12.82
CA PRO A 83 21.48 14.09 -13.75
C PRO A 83 22.94 13.70 -13.50
N GLU A 84 23.34 12.54 -14.00
CA GLU A 84 24.76 12.27 -14.24
C GLU A 84 25.22 13.25 -15.33
N GLN A 85 25.79 14.34 -14.82
CA GLN A 85 26.43 15.44 -15.52
C GLN A 85 27.15 14.96 -16.80
N SER A 86 26.53 15.17 -17.95
CA SER A 86 27.29 15.40 -19.19
C SER A 86 27.16 16.89 -19.51
N PRO A 87 28.19 17.66 -19.18
CA PRO A 87 28.86 18.37 -20.26
C PRO A 87 30.38 18.40 -20.05
N SER A 88 31.14 17.97 -21.05
CA SER A 88 31.94 18.92 -21.82
C SER A 88 32.64 18.17 -22.95
N LEU A 89 32.17 18.40 -24.17
CA LEU A 89 33.04 18.37 -25.33
C LEU A 89 34.10 19.48 -25.18
N GLU A 90 35.24 19.23 -25.82
CA GLU A 90 36.20 20.19 -26.39
C GLU A 90 37.41 20.73 -25.60
N ASN A 91 38.57 20.38 -26.18
CA ASN A 91 39.81 21.14 -26.41
C ASN A 91 40.76 21.41 -25.23
N LYS A 92 41.89 20.68 -25.21
CA LYS A 92 43.19 21.23 -25.64
C LYS A 92 44.23 20.12 -25.89
#